data_AF-A0A7U9STB8-F1
#
_entry.id   AF-A0A7U9STB8-F1
#
_cell.length_a   1.000
_cell.length_b   1.000
_cell.length_c   1.000
_cell.angle_alpha   90.00
_cell.angle_beta   90.00
_cell.angle_gamma   90.00
#
_symmetry.space_group_name_H-M   'P 1'
#
loop_
_entity.id
_entity.type
_entity.pdbx_description
1 polymer ?
#
loop_
_entity_poly.entity_id
_entity_poly.type
_entity_poly.pdbx_seq_one_letter_code
_entity_poly.pdbx_strand_id
1 'polypeptide(L)'
;MERCQILLGLDEDQGTGLTHAQLAHSYAVCPATITNIAQPYVKNGIKDIIRYNISPNSSAALRKVDGRAGAHTIRMACSPAPGGHSRWTPRLLEEKARIGLNWEGSHPPDIKKMDSGLTKTPTGASPQKETQNP
;
A
#
# COMPACT_ATOMS: atom_id res chain seq x y z
N MET A 1 2.69 17.29 3.04
CA MET A 1 1.84 18.37 2.49
C MET A 1 2.73 19.40 1.79
N GLU A 2 3.55 18.95 0.83
CA GLU A 2 4.62 19.79 0.25
C GLU A 2 4.22 20.38 -1.11
N ARG A 3 3.26 19.75 -1.80
CA ARG A 3 2.76 20.19 -3.11
C ARG A 3 2.06 21.54 -3.08
N CYS A 4 1.26 21.81 -2.04
CA CYS A 4 0.58 23.10 -1.90
C CYS A 4 1.57 24.24 -1.63
N GLN A 5 2.65 23.96 -0.90
CA GLN A 5 3.70 24.94 -0.63
C GLN A 5 4.50 25.28 -1.90
N ILE A 6 4.78 24.28 -2.73
CA ILE A 6 5.40 24.46 -4.05
C ILE A 6 4.53 25.35 -4.95
N LEU A 7 3.21 25.11 -5.00
CA LEU A 7 2.28 25.94 -5.79
C LEU A 7 2.18 27.37 -5.27
N LEU A 8 2.16 27.54 -3.95
CA LEU A 8 2.16 28.87 -3.35
C LEU A 8 3.46 29.64 -3.70
N GLY A 9 4.60 28.96 -3.75
CA GLY A 9 5.86 29.57 -4.17
C GLY A 9 5.92 29.93 -5.66
N LEU A 10 5.14 29.23 -6.50
CA LEU A 10 4.94 29.54 -7.93
C LEU A 10 3.96 30.69 -8.17
N ASP A 11 3.14 31.06 -7.18
CA ASP A 11 2.14 32.10 -7.33
C ASP A 11 2.81 33.48 -7.42
N GLU A 12 2.90 34.00 -8.64
CA GLU A 12 3.53 35.30 -8.92
C GLU A 12 2.77 36.47 -8.25
N ASP A 13 1.46 36.31 -8.01
CA ASP A 13 0.61 37.31 -7.35
C ASP A 13 0.97 37.48 -5.86
N GLN A 14 1.59 36.45 -5.25
CA GLN A 14 2.11 36.49 -3.87
C GLN A 14 3.51 37.10 -3.78
N GLY A 15 4.09 37.54 -4.90
CA GLY A 15 5.33 38.32 -4.93
C GLY A 15 6.63 37.53 -4.80
N THR A 16 6.59 36.19 -4.83
CA THR A 16 7.82 35.38 -4.75
C THR A 16 8.55 35.26 -6.08
N GLY A 17 7.86 35.29 -7.23
CA GLY A 17 8.48 35.28 -8.56
C GLY A 17 9.56 34.20 -8.75
N LEU A 18 9.50 33.12 -7.95
CA LEU A 18 10.58 32.14 -7.87
C LEU A 18 10.51 31.23 -9.09
N THR A 19 11.62 31.15 -9.81
CA THR A 19 11.72 30.24 -10.94
C THR A 19 11.63 28.78 -10.47
N HIS A 20 11.16 27.90 -11.36
CA HIS A 20 11.07 26.46 -11.12
C HIS A 20 12.38 25.86 -10.57
N ALA A 21 13.54 26.37 -11.01
CA ALA A 21 14.86 25.93 -10.55
C ALA A 21 15.15 26.36 -9.10
N GLN A 22 14.77 27.58 -8.71
CA GLN A 22 14.95 28.06 -7.34
C GLN A 22 14.05 27.32 -6.36
N LEU A 23 12.81 27.02 -6.75
CA LEU A 23 11.90 26.20 -5.95
C LEU A 23 12.43 24.77 -5.82
N ALA A 24 12.88 24.16 -6.93
CA ALA A 24 13.50 22.85 -6.91
C ALA A 24 14.68 22.79 -5.91
N HIS A 25 15.53 23.82 -5.91
CA HIS A 25 16.65 23.91 -4.97
C HIS A 25 16.19 24.13 -3.52
N SER A 26 15.17 24.95 -3.28
CA SER A 26 14.66 25.28 -1.94
C SER A 26 13.94 24.10 -1.27
N TYR A 27 13.18 23.32 -2.05
CA TYR A 27 12.46 22.15 -1.60
C TYR A 27 13.24 20.84 -1.80
N ALA A 28 14.50 20.90 -2.26
CA ALA A 28 15.35 19.75 -2.55
C ALA A 28 14.67 18.68 -3.44
N VAL A 29 13.87 19.12 -4.41
CA VAL A 29 13.18 18.26 -5.37
C VAL A 29 13.77 18.44 -6.77
N CYS A 30 13.55 17.48 -7.67
CA CYS A 30 13.95 17.68 -9.05
C CYS A 30 13.00 18.68 -9.75
N PRO A 31 13.49 19.47 -10.73
CA PRO A 31 12.64 20.40 -11.49
C PRO A 31 11.43 19.71 -12.15
N ALA A 32 11.59 18.46 -12.55
CA ALA A 32 10.51 17.64 -13.08
C ALA A 32 9.37 17.40 -12.06
N THR A 33 9.67 17.33 -10.76
CA THR A 33 8.65 17.24 -9.72
C THR A 33 7.81 18.52 -9.66
N ILE A 34 8.44 19.70 -9.78
CA ILE A 34 7.72 20.99 -9.80
C ILE A 34 6.77 21.03 -11.01
N THR A 35 7.24 20.67 -12.21
CA THR A 35 6.40 20.66 -13.42
C THR A 35 5.27 19.64 -13.33
N ASN A 36 5.52 18.46 -12.76
CA ASN A 36 4.51 17.43 -12.54
C ASN A 36 3.44 17.83 -11.50
N ILE A 37 3.72 18.82 -10.64
CA ILE A 37 2.75 19.39 -9.71
C ILE A 37 1.99 20.55 -10.36
N ALA A 38 2.69 21.41 -11.12
CA ALA A 38 2.10 22.58 -11.78
C ALA A 38 1.16 22.19 -12.93
N GLN A 39 1.50 21.19 -13.74
CA GLN A 39 0.69 20.80 -14.90
C GLN A 39 -0.74 20.32 -14.53
N PRO A 40 -0.93 19.40 -13.56
CA PRO A 40 -2.26 19.00 -13.12
C PRO A 40 -3.04 20.15 -12.46
N TYR A 41 -2.35 21.07 -11.79
CA TYR A 41 -2.98 22.26 -11.20
C TYR A 41 -3.69 23.11 -12.25
N VAL A 42 -2.97 23.47 -13.31
CA VAL A 42 -3.49 24.32 -14.37
C VAL A 42 -4.63 23.63 -15.12
N LYS A 43 -4.55 22.31 -15.29
CA LYS A 43 -5.52 21.55 -16.08
C LYS A 43 -6.79 21.16 -15.32
N ASN A 44 -6.64 20.73 -14.06
CA ASN A 44 -7.69 20.06 -13.29
C ASN A 44 -7.95 20.72 -11.91
N GLY A 45 -7.17 21.75 -11.55
CA GLY A 45 -7.31 22.50 -10.31
C GLY A 45 -6.85 21.73 -9.07
N ILE A 46 -7.17 22.29 -7.90
CA ILE A 46 -6.70 21.84 -6.59
C ILE A 46 -7.08 20.37 -6.28
N LYS A 47 -8.24 19.91 -6.77
CA LYS A 47 -8.76 18.58 -6.47
C LYS A 47 -7.81 17.46 -6.91
N ASP A 48 -7.10 17.64 -8.01
CA ASP A 48 -6.22 16.63 -8.60
C ASP A 48 -4.86 16.53 -7.88
N ILE A 49 -4.48 17.57 -7.12
CA ILE A 49 -3.18 17.64 -6.45
C ILE A 49 -3.25 17.13 -5.02
N ILE A 50 -4.36 17.42 -4.36
CA ILE A 50 -4.62 16.98 -2.98
C ILE A 50 -4.64 15.46 -2.92
N ARG A 51 -5.18 14.81 -3.95
CA ARG A 51 -5.28 13.35 -3.99
C ARG A 51 -4.14 12.77 -4.83
N TYR A 52 -3.55 11.68 -4.36
CA TYR A 52 -2.71 10.87 -5.23
C TYR A 52 -3.59 10.21 -6.29
N ASN A 53 -3.22 10.34 -7.56
CA ASN A 53 -3.80 9.55 -8.63
C ASN A 53 -3.28 8.10 -8.52
N ILE A 54 -3.87 7.36 -7.58
CA ILE A 54 -3.59 5.95 -7.38
C ILE A 54 -4.33 5.21 -8.47
N SER A 55 -3.61 4.47 -9.30
CA SER A 55 -4.26 3.70 -10.35
C SER A 55 -5.25 2.71 -9.73
N PRO A 56 -6.44 2.53 -10.32
CA PRO A 56 -7.47 1.64 -9.76
C PRO A 56 -7.00 0.18 -9.70
N ASN A 57 -6.01 -0.19 -10.54
CA ASN A 57 -5.42 -1.52 -10.57
C ASN A 57 -4.16 -1.66 -9.68
N SER A 58 -3.76 -0.61 -8.96
CA SER A 58 -2.62 -0.71 -8.05
C SER A 58 -2.98 -1.52 -6.81
N SER A 59 -1.99 -2.20 -6.24
CA SER A 59 -2.14 -2.89 -4.95
C SER A 59 -2.58 -1.96 -3.82
N ALA A 60 -2.21 -0.68 -3.89
CA ALA A 60 -2.66 0.35 -2.96
C ALA A 60 -4.16 0.65 -3.08
N ALA A 61 -4.69 0.75 -4.31
CA ALA A 61 -6.13 0.96 -4.54
C ALA A 61 -6.97 -0.28 -4.22
N LEU A 62 -6.43 -1.48 -4.48
CA LEU A 62 -7.13 -2.75 -4.27
C LEU A 62 -7.08 -3.24 -2.81
N ARG A 63 -6.47 -2.48 -1.90
CA ARG A 63 -6.28 -2.88 -0.52
C ARG A 63 -7.63 -2.97 0.20
N LYS A 64 -8.10 -4.21 0.43
CA LYS A 64 -9.41 -4.50 1.06
C LYS A 64 -9.43 -4.30 2.57
N VAL A 65 -8.24 -4.21 3.18
CA VAL A 65 -8.09 -4.12 4.64
C VAL A 65 -7.33 -2.86 5.00
N ASP A 66 -7.93 -2.09 5.91
CA ASP A 66 -7.29 -0.91 6.48
C ASP A 66 -5.97 -1.24 7.20
N GLY A 67 -5.16 -0.21 7.47
CA GLY A 67 -3.86 -0.40 8.13
C GLY A 67 -3.98 -1.00 9.53
N ARG A 68 -5.07 -0.71 10.25
CA ARG A 68 -5.30 -1.10 11.65
C ARG A 68 -5.66 -2.57 11.78
N ALA A 69 -6.61 -3.03 10.98
CA ALA A 69 -7.01 -4.42 10.87
C ALA A 69 -5.85 -5.28 10.35
N GLY A 70 -5.07 -4.78 9.37
CA GLY A 70 -3.84 -5.44 8.93
C GLY A 70 -2.81 -5.62 10.06
N ALA A 71 -2.54 -4.56 10.82
CA ALA A 71 -1.60 -4.61 11.95
C ALA A 71 -2.08 -5.53 13.08
N HIS A 72 -3.38 -5.51 13.39
CA HIS A 72 -3.97 -6.39 14.40
C HIS A 72 -3.84 -7.86 14.00
N THR A 73 -4.09 -8.20 12.74
CA THR A 73 -3.96 -9.58 12.27
C THR A 73 -2.51 -10.06 12.25
N ILE A 74 -1.55 -9.20 11.91
CA ILE A 74 -0.12 -9.52 12.07
C ILE A 74 0.18 -9.83 13.53
N ARG A 75 -0.27 -8.98 14.47
CA ARG A 75 -0.09 -9.21 15.91
C ARG A 75 -0.69 -10.54 16.36
N MET A 76 -1.88 -10.90 15.89
CA MET A 76 -2.49 -12.20 16.19
C MET A 76 -1.64 -13.34 15.63
N ALA A 77 -1.24 -13.27 14.36
CA ALA A 77 -0.43 -14.31 13.72
C ALA A 77 0.95 -14.51 14.38
N CYS A 78 1.50 -13.47 15.01
CA CYS A 78 2.74 -13.53 15.78
C CYS A 78 2.56 -14.04 17.22
N SER A 79 1.32 -14.29 17.68
CA SER A 79 1.04 -14.89 18.99
C SER A 79 0.99 -16.42 18.93
N PRO A 80 1.08 -17.14 20.06
CA PRO A 80 0.90 -18.59 20.07
C PRO A 80 -0.42 -19.00 19.43
N ALA A 81 -0.38 -20.04 18.59
CA ALA A 81 -1.59 -20.55 17.95
C ALA A 81 -2.57 -21.08 19.02
N PRO A 82 -3.89 -20.92 18.82
CA PRO A 82 -4.89 -21.43 19.76
C PRO A 82 -4.81 -22.96 19.88
N GLY A 83 -5.22 -23.46 21.05
CA GLY A 83 -5.08 -24.87 21.43
C GLY A 83 -5.63 -25.83 20.37
N GLY A 84 -4.84 -26.87 20.06
CA GLY A 84 -5.17 -27.85 19.02
C GLY A 84 -4.61 -27.52 17.63
N HIS A 85 -3.96 -26.37 17.44
CA HIS A 85 -3.36 -25.98 16.16
C HIS A 85 -1.85 -25.73 16.26
N SER A 86 -1.09 -26.29 15.31
CA SER A 86 0.37 -26.10 15.23
C SER A 86 0.77 -24.70 14.73
N ARG A 87 -0.11 -24.01 13.99
CA ARG A 87 0.13 -22.67 13.44
C ARG A 87 -1.18 -21.94 13.18
N TRP A 88 -1.11 -20.61 13.07
CA TRP A 88 -2.21 -19.82 12.53
C TRP A 88 -2.51 -20.21 11.08
N THR A 89 -3.76 -20.57 10.80
CA THR A 89 -4.25 -20.76 9.44
C THR A 89 -5.10 -19.55 9.05
N PRO A 90 -5.27 -19.27 7.75
CA PRO A 90 -6.12 -18.17 7.29
C PRO A 90 -7.53 -18.21 7.88
N ARG A 91 -8.13 -19.41 7.99
CA ARG A 91 -9.46 -19.63 8.57
C ARG A 91 -9.53 -19.31 10.07
N LEU A 92 -8.49 -19.65 10.83
CA LEU A 92 -8.40 -19.32 12.27
C LEU A 92 -8.23 -17.81 12.49
N LEU A 93 -7.46 -17.15 11.63
CA LEU A 93 -7.27 -15.70 11.71
C LEU A 93 -8.56 -14.95 11.36
N GLU A 94 -9.31 -15.43 10.37
CA GLU A 94 -10.62 -14.88 10.01
C GLU A 94 -11.63 -15.02 11.15
N GLU A 95 -11.74 -16.21 11.74
CA GLU A 95 -12.62 -16.47 12.87
C GLU A 95 -12.27 -15.60 14.09
N LYS A 96 -10.98 -15.49 14.42
CA LYS A 96 -10.53 -14.67 15.55
C LYS A 96 -10.69 -13.17 15.28
N ALA A 97 -10.44 -12.72 14.04
CA ALA A 97 -10.64 -11.33 13.63
C ALA A 97 -12.12 -10.92 13.69
N ARG A 98 -13.05 -11.81 13.29
CA ARG A 98 -14.49 -11.55 13.38
C ARG A 98 -14.94 -11.28 14.82
N ILE A 99 -14.43 -12.08 15.77
CA ILE A 99 -14.76 -11.95 17.20
C ILE A 99 -14.07 -10.74 17.84
N GLY A 100 -12.81 -10.45 17.50
CA GLY A 100 -12.01 -9.40 18.15
C GLY A 100 -12.13 -8.00 17.55
N LEU A 101 -12.50 -7.88 16.27
CA LEU A 101 -12.54 -6.62 15.53
C LEU A 101 -13.94 -6.23 15.02
N ASN A 102 -14.97 -7.05 15.26
CA ASN A 102 -16.30 -6.88 14.63
C ASN A 102 -16.19 -6.72 13.10
N TRP A 103 -15.30 -7.51 12.50
CA TRP A 103 -14.99 -7.47 11.06
C TRP A 103 -15.97 -8.37 10.30
N GLU A 104 -16.69 -7.79 9.32
CA GLU A 104 -17.67 -8.49 8.47
C GLU A 104 -17.12 -9.00 7.13
N GLY A 105 -15.82 -8.85 6.85
CA GLY A 105 -15.27 -9.26 5.56
C GLY A 105 -15.04 -10.76 5.45
N SER A 106 -15.38 -11.33 4.29
CA SER A 106 -15.32 -12.78 4.00
C SER A 106 -13.90 -13.37 3.79
N HIS A 107 -12.84 -12.57 3.95
CA HIS A 107 -11.45 -13.01 3.76
C HIS A 107 -10.53 -12.44 4.85
N PRO A 108 -9.54 -13.22 5.33
CA PRO A 108 -8.51 -12.70 6.22
C PRO A 108 -7.71 -11.62 5.48
N PRO A 109 -7.17 -10.62 6.20
CA PRO A 109 -6.37 -9.58 5.59
C PRO A 109 -5.18 -10.16 4.84
N ASP A 110 -4.73 -9.43 3.82
CA ASP A 110 -3.61 -9.79 2.95
C ASP A 110 -2.32 -10.00 3.75
N ILE A 111 -2.17 -11.18 4.33
CA ILE A 111 -0.93 -11.65 4.92
C ILE A 111 -0.14 -12.26 3.78
N LYS A 112 0.83 -11.49 3.29
CA LYS A 112 1.85 -12.06 2.41
C LYS A 112 2.54 -13.19 3.18
N LYS A 113 2.51 -14.40 2.63
CA LYS A 113 3.23 -15.55 3.20
C LYS A 113 4.70 -15.16 3.39
N MET A 114 5.12 -15.06 4.65
CA MET A 114 6.52 -15.00 5.02
C MET A 114 6.86 -16.41 5.52
N ASP A 115 7.70 -17.15 4.79
CA ASP A 115 8.30 -18.38 5.31
C ASP A 115 9.29 -17.98 6.41
N SER A 116 8.79 -17.68 7.61
CA SER A 116 9.59 -17.35 8.80
C SER A 116 10.14 -18.59 9.51
N GLY A 117 10.26 -19.71 8.80
CA GLY A 117 10.92 -20.91 9.29
C GLY A 117 12.39 -20.92 8.88
N LEU A 118 13.31 -20.72 9.83
CA LEU A 118 14.76 -20.79 9.62
C LEU A 118 15.27 -22.21 9.23
N THR A 119 14.40 -23.20 9.03
CA THR A 119 14.79 -24.61 8.79
C THR A 119 13.91 -25.38 7.80
N LYS A 120 13.31 -24.73 6.79
CA LYS A 120 12.51 -25.47 5.79
C LYS A 120 12.82 -25.03 4.36
N THR A 121 13.40 -25.94 3.58
CA THR A 121 13.56 -25.86 2.13
C THR A 121 12.19 -25.69 1.45
N PRO A 122 12.00 -24.72 0.53
CA PRO A 122 10.74 -24.57 -0.17
C PRO A 122 10.58 -25.74 -1.14
N THR A 123 9.87 -26.78 -0.72
CA THR A 123 9.49 -27.88 -1.62
C THR A 123 8.31 -27.40 -2.47
N GLY A 124 8.63 -26.63 -3.50
CA GLY A 124 7.72 -26.33 -4.60
C GLY A 124 7.93 -27.35 -5.70
N ALA A 125 7.13 -28.42 -5.70
CA ALA A 125 6.98 -29.29 -6.86
C ALA A 125 5.50 -29.64 -6.99
N SER A 126 4.82 -29.00 -7.95
CA SER A 126 3.54 -29.50 -8.45
C SER A 126 3.84 -30.74 -9.30
N PRO A 127 3.14 -31.88 -9.13
CA PRO A 127 3.25 -32.99 -10.07
C PRO A 127 2.82 -32.51 -11.46
N GLN A 128 3.70 -32.61 -12.46
CA GLN A 128 3.27 -32.50 -13.85
C GLN A 128 2.39 -33.69 -14.16
N LYS A 129 1.15 -33.43 -14.62
CA LYS A 129 0.30 -34.46 -15.21
C LYS A 129 1.03 -35.05 -16.41
N GLU A 130 1.46 -36.31 -16.32
CA GLU A 130 1.76 -37.11 -17.50
C GLU A 130 0.48 -37.24 -18.33
N THR A 131 0.49 -36.68 -19.54
CA THR A 131 -0.40 -37.07 -20.62
C THR A 131 0.21 -38.28 -21.31
N GLN A 132 -0.43 -39.44 -21.17
CA GLN A 132 -0.05 -40.68 -21.84
C GLN A 132 -0.79 -40.76 -23.18
N ASN A 133 -0.04 -40.86 -24.29
CA ASN A 133 -0.47 -41.46 -25.56
C ASN A 133 0.79 -41.79 -26.39
N PRO A 134 0.81 -42.82 -27.25
CA PRO A 134 -0.19 -43.12 -28.27
C PRO A 134 -0.95 -44.45 -28.13
#